data_AF-A0A9P9WCB1-F1
#
_entry.id   AF-A0A9P9WCB1-F1
#
_cell.length_a   1.000
_cell.length_b   1.000
_cell.length_c   1.000
_cell.angle_alpha   90.00
_cell.angle_beta   90.00
_cell.angle_gamma   90.00
#
_symmetry.space_group_name_H-M   'P 1'
#
loop_
_entity.id
_entity.type
_entity.pdbx_description
1 polymer ?
#
loop_
_entity_poly.entity_id
_entity_poly.type
_entity_poly.pdbx_seq_one_letter_code
_entity_poly.pdbx_strand_id
1 'polypeptide(L)'
;MKFETSAAITVLLGVASARPDAVRSGSAVVARQPHRAGMLTKFRREVPQEHSHEPILVAVNTALKLDNPKNIQDAVFSLLGNAAAAEGAGDVTNLDCLQQEVADQAFTNAKAAGDVTAQANALLFRALERNTGKVGLASVICNETAVNPEVAAISQHQDPASANAAATNKQIVLDLAAQLASIGADPQLALSTGTFPPGDVNDNTGKGKSCDDIVDVGCIVQQNLLVEDATAAEIDAAVAAAGGAKAGNGNANAGNGTANAGDAACDAAAGDAANNAAPAGKAKGKAGKASAGKDNAAGANGGASAAGKQAANGGATATAGVDVNAFTGSVGSAPVPVVSSASDRPFSVNGDTFINLGAAVQRACDVQKNACANAANSGGSGSVADCDAQAQACRTANAKKRRAALDTGSCGSPAIEFADGLDGRKEASFAPVNSADFNHGSALKPAVITSFICQQLESKCKAAQATVDACQEGATAANAATGQNAADAFNAALGV
;
A
#
# COMPACT_ATOMS: atom_id res chain seq x y z
N MET A 1 66.62 28.30 -35.92
CA MET A 1 66.30 29.09 -34.72
C MET A 1 65.91 28.07 -33.65
N LYS A 2 66.88 27.44 -32.96
CA LYS A 2 67.54 27.83 -31.69
C LYS A 2 66.50 28.00 -30.55
N PHE A 3 66.32 27.00 -29.67
CA PHE A 3 66.96 26.73 -28.34
C PHE A 3 65.95 27.01 -27.20
N GLU A 4 65.51 25.98 -26.44
CA GLU A 4 65.89 25.63 -25.04
C GLU A 4 65.01 26.30 -23.95
N THR A 5 64.25 25.54 -23.13
CA THR A 5 64.53 24.98 -21.78
C THR A 5 64.82 25.95 -20.62
N SER A 6 64.19 25.63 -19.48
CA SER A 6 64.67 25.73 -18.09
C SER A 6 64.28 26.91 -17.18
N ALA A 7 63.48 26.54 -16.17
CA ALA A 7 63.80 26.52 -14.74
C ALA A 7 63.98 27.81 -13.91
N ALA A 8 63.19 27.82 -12.82
CA ALA A 8 63.55 28.06 -11.43
C ALA A 8 64.01 29.45 -10.97
N ILE A 9 63.26 30.01 -10.01
CA ILE A 9 63.77 30.92 -8.99
C ILE A 9 63.49 30.30 -7.62
N THR A 10 64.58 29.98 -6.93
CA THR A 10 64.67 29.63 -5.51
C THR A 10 65.42 30.75 -4.80
N VAL A 11 64.90 31.28 -3.69
CA VAL A 11 65.63 32.07 -2.67
C VAL A 11 64.96 31.77 -1.32
N LEU A 12 65.55 30.89 -0.50
CA LEU A 12 66.36 31.18 0.74
C LEU A 12 65.44 31.42 1.97
N LEU A 13 65.68 30.99 3.21
CA LEU A 13 66.86 30.51 3.96
C LEU A 13 66.38 30.08 5.38
N GLY A 14 67.09 29.17 6.05
CA GLY A 14 67.01 28.94 7.53
C GLY A 14 66.93 27.46 7.92
N VAL A 15 67.96 26.62 7.76
CA VAL A 15 69.17 26.37 8.60
C VAL A 15 68.89 25.76 10.00
N ALA A 16 69.44 24.54 10.16
CA ALA A 16 69.89 23.84 11.38
C ALA A 16 68.85 23.33 12.41
N SER A 17 69.00 22.18 13.08
CA SER A 17 69.95 21.05 13.03
C SER A 17 69.51 20.02 14.09
N ALA A 18 69.91 18.75 13.89
CA ALA A 18 70.18 17.69 14.87
C ALA A 18 69.30 16.43 14.80
N ARG A 19 70.00 15.32 14.55
CA ARG A 19 69.66 13.87 14.65
C ARG A 19 69.75 13.41 16.14
N PRO A 20 69.65 12.12 16.54
CA PRO A 20 69.48 10.88 15.77
C PRO A 20 68.53 9.80 16.37
N ASP A 21 68.31 8.76 15.55
CA ASP A 21 68.07 7.34 15.82
C ASP A 21 67.60 6.87 17.22
N ALA A 22 66.44 6.19 17.24
CA ALA A 22 66.21 5.04 18.12
C ALA A 22 65.24 4.04 17.47
N VAL A 23 65.80 2.94 16.98
CA VAL A 23 65.12 1.68 16.68
C VAL A 23 64.72 1.00 18.00
N ARG A 24 63.46 0.54 18.15
CA ARG A 24 63.15 -0.83 18.63
C ARG A 24 61.65 -1.17 18.58
N SER A 25 61.42 -2.40 18.15
CA SER A 25 60.19 -3.16 17.94
C SER A 25 59.21 -3.26 19.12
N GLY A 26 57.92 -3.38 18.79
CA GLY A 26 56.88 -3.89 19.69
C GLY A 26 55.53 -4.04 18.97
N SER A 27 55.18 -5.26 18.57
CA SER A 27 53.83 -5.64 18.15
C SER A 27 52.81 -5.32 19.24
N ALA A 28 51.67 -4.72 18.89
CA ALA A 28 50.34 -5.31 19.07
C ALA A 28 49.20 -4.26 18.94
N VAL A 29 48.10 -4.73 18.35
CA VAL A 29 46.71 -4.22 18.42
C VAL A 29 46.38 -2.97 17.60
N VAL A 30 45.77 -3.22 16.44
CA VAL A 30 44.92 -2.26 15.72
C VAL A 30 43.66 -2.00 16.55
N ALA A 31 43.62 -0.85 17.22
CA ALA A 31 42.39 -0.23 17.70
C ALA A 31 42.26 1.13 17.01
N ARG A 32 41.37 1.21 16.01
CA ARG A 32 41.00 2.47 15.37
C ARG A 32 40.17 3.29 16.37
N GLN A 33 40.71 4.44 16.79
CA GLN A 33 39.97 5.47 17.53
C GLN A 33 39.53 6.59 16.54
N PRO A 34 38.41 7.28 16.80
CA PRO A 34 37.60 7.93 15.77
C PRO A 34 38.06 9.36 15.48
N HIS A 35 38.03 9.74 14.21
CA HIS A 35 38.10 11.15 13.84
C HIS A 35 36.69 11.75 13.84
N ARG A 36 36.45 12.59 14.85
CA ARG A 36 35.41 13.63 14.85
C ARG A 36 35.97 14.91 14.23
N ALA A 37 35.04 15.69 13.67
CA ALA A 37 35.12 17.07 13.15
C ALA A 37 35.55 17.19 11.68
N GLY A 38 34.79 17.84 10.80
CA GLY A 38 33.51 18.53 10.97
C GLY A 38 33.00 19.00 9.61
N MET A 39 31.69 18.86 9.39
CA MET A 39 30.97 19.49 8.29
C MET A 39 29.88 20.35 8.93
N LEU A 40 29.76 21.57 8.44
CA LEU A 40 28.90 22.65 8.92
C LEU A 40 27.43 22.22 9.01
N THR A 41 26.98 21.76 10.17
CA THR A 41 25.54 21.63 10.49
C THR A 41 25.04 22.97 11.02
N LYS A 42 24.85 23.93 10.12
CA LYS A 42 24.12 25.18 10.41
C LYS A 42 22.68 25.01 9.94
N PHE A 43 21.79 24.84 10.92
CA PHE A 43 20.34 25.00 10.88
C PHE A 43 19.54 24.02 10.01
N ARG A 44 19.43 22.75 10.42
CA ARG A 44 18.13 22.07 10.27
C ARG A 44 17.23 22.61 11.36
N ARG A 45 16.34 23.54 10.98
CA ARG A 45 15.11 23.71 11.75
C ARG A 45 14.24 22.54 11.27
N GLU A 46 14.29 21.40 11.97
CA GLU A 46 13.29 20.34 11.79
C GLU A 46 11.94 21.01 12.05
N VAL A 47 11.22 21.30 10.97
CA VAL A 47 9.89 21.88 11.06
C VAL A 47 8.97 20.67 11.22
N PRO A 48 8.12 20.64 12.24
CA PRO A 48 7.38 19.42 12.56
C PRO A 48 6.55 18.90 11.38
N GLN A 49 6.53 17.58 11.16
CA GLN A 49 5.64 16.81 10.25
C GLN A 49 6.16 16.44 8.84
N GLU A 50 7.26 17.00 8.35
CA GLU A 50 7.73 16.81 6.97
C GLU A 50 7.93 15.35 6.57
N HIS A 51 8.46 14.54 7.48
CA HIS A 51 8.76 13.12 7.25
C HIS A 51 7.73 12.17 7.88
N SER A 52 6.56 12.70 8.27
CA SER A 52 5.49 11.93 8.89
C SER A 52 4.96 10.81 7.99
N HIS A 53 4.79 11.11 6.71
CA HIS A 53 4.25 10.23 5.67
C HIS A 53 5.33 9.80 4.68
N GLU A 54 6.49 9.36 5.18
CA GLU A 54 7.71 9.11 4.41
C GLU A 54 7.50 8.29 3.10
N PRO A 55 6.72 7.20 3.06
CA PRO A 55 6.51 6.46 1.82
C PRO A 55 5.86 7.29 0.71
N ILE A 56 4.89 8.15 1.05
CA ILE A 56 4.18 9.01 0.11
C ILE A 56 5.11 10.12 -0.37
N LEU A 57 5.85 10.74 0.56
CA LEU A 57 6.83 11.78 0.25
C LEU A 57 7.91 11.27 -0.71
N VAL A 58 8.53 10.12 -0.42
CA VAL A 58 9.59 9.55 -1.25
C VAL A 58 9.08 9.18 -2.65
N ALA A 59 7.89 8.58 -2.73
CA ALA A 59 7.28 8.22 -4.01
C ALA A 59 7.02 9.46 -4.89
N VAL A 60 6.43 10.51 -4.32
CA VAL A 60 6.16 11.75 -5.06
C VAL A 60 7.42 12.50 -5.43
N ASN A 61 8.43 12.54 -4.55
CA ASN A 61 9.70 13.16 -4.89
C ASN A 61 10.40 12.42 -6.05
N THR A 62 10.26 11.10 -6.12
CA THR A 62 10.77 10.29 -7.24
C THR A 62 10.04 10.65 -8.54
N ALA A 63 8.70 10.70 -8.51
CA ALA A 63 7.89 11.05 -9.67
C ALA A 63 8.11 12.50 -10.14
N LEU A 64 8.22 13.45 -9.22
CA LEU A 64 8.55 14.85 -9.50
C LEU A 64 9.85 14.97 -10.29
N LYS A 65 10.88 14.21 -9.91
CA LYS A 65 12.23 14.29 -10.51
C LYS A 65 12.34 13.68 -11.92
N LEU A 66 11.31 13.02 -12.42
CA LEU A 66 11.28 12.50 -13.81
C LEU A 66 11.28 13.63 -14.84
N ASP A 67 10.49 14.67 -14.61
CA ASP A 67 10.48 15.92 -15.36
C ASP A 67 10.09 17.07 -14.42
N ASN A 68 11.06 17.94 -14.10
CA ASN A 68 10.95 18.97 -13.08
C ASN A 68 11.29 20.35 -13.68
N PRO A 69 10.40 20.91 -14.52
CA PRO A 69 10.66 22.14 -15.25
C PRO A 69 10.78 23.37 -14.36
N LYS A 70 10.22 23.33 -13.14
CA LYS A 70 10.26 24.42 -12.16
C LYS A 70 11.43 24.32 -11.19
N ASN A 71 12.37 23.41 -11.39
CA ASN A 71 13.58 23.28 -10.58
C ASN A 71 13.30 23.14 -9.06
N ILE A 72 12.18 22.52 -8.70
CA ILE A 72 11.81 22.29 -7.28
C ILE A 72 12.85 21.35 -6.68
N GLN A 73 13.47 21.73 -5.57
CA GLN A 73 14.64 21.02 -5.05
C GLN A 73 14.27 19.64 -4.50
N ASP A 74 13.21 19.60 -3.70
CA ASP A 74 12.71 18.38 -3.11
C ASP A 74 11.24 18.56 -2.71
N ALA A 75 10.43 17.50 -2.86
CA ALA A 75 9.01 17.54 -2.50
C ALA A 75 8.76 17.91 -1.02
N VAL A 76 9.70 17.59 -0.13
CA VAL A 76 9.56 17.86 1.31
C VAL A 76 9.38 19.35 1.63
N PHE A 77 10.01 20.24 0.85
CA PHE A 77 9.87 21.69 1.01
C PHE A 77 8.46 22.20 0.75
N SER A 78 7.60 21.41 0.12
CA SER A 78 6.21 21.80 -0.07
C SER A 78 5.30 21.48 1.12
N LEU A 79 5.75 20.62 2.03
CA LEU A 79 5.03 20.23 3.25
C LEU A 79 5.30 21.16 4.43
N LEU A 80 6.39 21.95 4.38
CA LEU A 80 6.67 22.92 5.43
C LEU A 80 6.10 24.32 5.15
N GLY A 81 6.12 25.20 6.15
CA GLY A 81 5.54 26.54 6.06
C GLY A 81 6.29 27.43 5.06
N ASN A 82 5.59 28.39 4.45
CA ASN A 82 6.09 29.18 3.30
C ASN A 82 7.50 29.78 3.49
N ALA A 83 7.85 30.21 4.70
CA ALA A 83 9.18 30.77 4.97
C ALA A 83 10.32 29.75 4.72
N ALA A 84 10.13 28.49 5.12
CA ALA A 84 11.10 27.42 4.87
C ALA A 84 10.93 26.83 3.46
N ALA A 85 9.70 26.80 2.95
CA ALA A 85 9.39 26.28 1.62
C ALA A 85 10.13 27.03 0.51
N ALA A 86 10.34 28.35 0.71
CA ALA A 86 11.06 29.21 -0.21
C ALA A 86 12.48 28.72 -0.54
N GLU A 87 13.15 27.99 0.37
CA GLU A 87 14.50 27.48 0.14
C GLU A 87 14.56 26.38 -0.93
N GLY A 88 13.46 25.67 -1.13
CA GLY A 88 13.36 24.55 -2.08
C GLY A 88 12.33 24.72 -3.19
N ALA A 89 11.64 25.86 -3.25
CA ALA A 89 10.54 26.11 -4.17
C ALA A 89 10.95 26.15 -5.66
N GLY A 90 12.24 26.29 -5.97
CA GLY A 90 12.71 26.49 -7.33
C GLY A 90 12.10 27.76 -7.94
N ASP A 91 11.47 27.63 -9.09
CA ASP A 91 10.83 28.73 -9.83
C ASP A 91 9.36 28.97 -9.41
N VAL A 92 8.84 28.23 -8.43
CA VAL A 92 7.48 28.44 -7.91
C VAL A 92 7.44 29.69 -7.03
N THR A 93 6.68 30.70 -7.44
CA THR A 93 6.56 31.96 -6.69
C THR A 93 5.40 31.98 -5.71
N ASN A 94 4.31 31.26 -6.01
CA ASN A 94 3.16 31.14 -5.11
C ASN A 94 3.36 29.95 -4.17
N LEU A 95 3.95 30.23 -3.00
CA LEU A 95 4.29 29.18 -2.03
C LEU A 95 3.05 28.54 -1.37
N ASP A 96 1.89 29.20 -1.40
CA ASP A 96 0.62 28.58 -1.00
C ASP A 96 0.22 27.43 -1.94
N CYS A 97 0.69 27.50 -3.19
CA CYS A 97 0.46 26.52 -4.23
C CYS A 97 1.59 25.50 -4.41
N LEU A 98 2.72 25.64 -3.72
CA LEU A 98 3.89 24.79 -3.94
C LEU A 98 3.60 23.29 -3.81
N GLN A 99 2.79 22.86 -2.84
CA GLN A 99 2.41 21.45 -2.70
C GLN A 99 1.51 20.97 -3.84
N GLN A 100 0.59 21.84 -4.31
CA GLN A 100 -0.22 21.53 -5.48
C GLN A 100 0.67 21.34 -6.70
N GLU A 101 1.63 22.24 -6.90
CA GLU A 101 2.58 22.20 -8.01
C GLU A 101 3.43 20.93 -7.99
N VAL A 102 3.92 20.52 -6.81
CA VAL A 102 4.65 19.26 -6.64
C VAL A 102 3.78 18.05 -6.99
N ALA A 103 2.56 17.98 -6.45
CA ALA A 103 1.65 16.88 -6.72
C ALA A 103 1.24 16.84 -8.20
N ASP A 104 0.96 17.99 -8.80
CA ASP A 104 0.49 18.13 -10.16
C ASP A 104 1.56 17.78 -11.19
N GLN A 105 2.80 18.22 -10.98
CA GLN A 105 3.93 17.82 -11.82
C GLN A 105 4.23 16.32 -11.66
N ALA A 106 4.26 15.81 -10.42
CA ALA A 106 4.47 14.38 -10.17
C ALA A 106 3.39 13.51 -10.82
N PHE A 107 2.12 13.92 -10.74
CA PHE A 107 1.01 13.23 -11.40
C PHE A 107 1.14 13.28 -12.93
N THR A 108 1.50 14.44 -13.49
CA THR A 108 1.76 14.58 -14.94
C THR A 108 2.82 13.59 -15.40
N ASN A 109 3.94 13.53 -14.67
CA ASN A 109 5.04 12.62 -14.98
C ASN A 109 4.61 11.15 -14.88
N ALA A 110 3.87 10.81 -13.83
CA ALA A 110 3.33 9.46 -13.62
C ALA A 110 2.33 9.06 -14.71
N LYS A 111 1.48 9.98 -15.15
CA LYS A 111 0.52 9.77 -16.25
C LYS A 111 1.23 9.57 -17.58
N ALA A 112 2.27 10.34 -17.86
CA ALA A 112 3.12 10.17 -19.04
C ALA A 112 3.84 8.80 -19.05
N ALA A 113 4.21 8.29 -17.86
CA ALA A 113 4.82 6.97 -17.70
C ALA A 113 3.81 5.81 -17.68
N GLY A 114 2.51 6.07 -17.60
CA GLY A 114 1.49 5.03 -17.41
C GLY A 114 1.53 4.37 -16.03
N ASP A 115 2.18 4.99 -15.04
CA ASP A 115 2.34 4.46 -13.69
C ASP A 115 1.18 4.90 -12.79
N VAL A 116 0.19 4.00 -12.62
CA VAL A 116 -0.98 4.25 -11.77
C VAL A 116 -0.59 4.33 -10.29
N THR A 117 0.47 3.66 -9.86
CA THR A 117 0.94 3.72 -8.46
C THR A 117 1.54 5.09 -8.17
N ALA A 118 2.35 5.63 -9.09
CA ALA A 118 2.89 6.98 -8.95
C ALA A 118 1.80 8.06 -9.07
N GLN A 119 0.79 7.86 -9.94
CA GLN A 119 -0.40 8.73 -9.99
C GLN A 119 -1.13 8.73 -8.64
N ALA A 120 -1.39 7.56 -8.06
CA ALA A 120 -2.03 7.45 -6.76
C ALA A 120 -1.21 8.16 -5.66
N ASN A 121 0.10 7.97 -5.61
CA ASN A 121 0.95 8.65 -4.61
C ASN A 121 0.94 10.17 -4.76
N ALA A 122 0.87 10.69 -5.99
CA ALA A 122 0.72 12.13 -6.21
C ALA A 122 -0.61 12.68 -5.65
N LEU A 123 -1.71 11.93 -5.81
CA LEU A 123 -2.99 12.28 -5.19
C LEU A 123 -2.95 12.18 -3.66
N LEU A 124 -2.36 11.11 -3.10
CA LEU A 124 -2.17 10.95 -1.66
C LEU A 124 -1.36 12.12 -1.08
N PHE A 125 -0.29 12.53 -1.75
CA PHE A 125 0.55 13.65 -1.35
C PHE A 125 -0.20 14.99 -1.38
N ARG A 126 -1.07 15.19 -2.39
CA ARG A 126 -1.88 16.40 -2.50
C ARG A 126 -2.78 16.62 -1.27
N ALA A 127 -3.25 15.52 -0.66
CA ALA A 127 -4.10 15.56 0.52
C ALA A 127 -3.33 15.76 1.83
N LEU A 128 -2.02 15.52 1.88
CA LEU A 128 -1.26 15.63 3.14
C LEU A 128 -1.34 17.03 3.76
N GLU A 129 -1.30 17.08 5.08
CA GLU A 129 -1.25 18.33 5.85
C GLU A 129 0.04 19.10 5.53
N ARG A 130 -0.09 20.41 5.32
CA ARG A 130 1.05 21.33 5.30
C ARG A 130 1.23 21.96 6.67
N ASN A 131 2.47 22.03 7.13
CA ASN A 131 2.81 22.68 8.38
C ASN A 131 2.69 24.21 8.28
N THR A 132 1.98 24.82 9.22
CA THR A 132 1.74 26.27 9.29
C THR A 132 2.57 26.98 10.37
N GLY A 133 3.40 26.25 11.11
CA GLY A 133 4.28 26.78 12.16
C GLY A 133 3.57 27.16 13.46
N LYS A 134 2.26 26.87 13.59
CA LYS A 134 1.48 27.06 14.82
C LYS A 134 0.34 26.04 14.89
N VAL A 135 0.18 25.41 16.06
CA VAL A 135 -0.94 24.50 16.32
C VAL A 135 -2.28 25.23 16.17
N GLY A 136 -3.19 24.63 15.41
CA GLY A 136 -4.53 25.15 15.12
C GLY A 136 -4.59 26.24 14.06
N LEU A 137 -3.47 26.57 13.41
CA LEU A 137 -3.46 27.50 12.28
C LEU A 137 -3.74 26.70 10.98
N ALA A 138 -4.87 27.00 10.35
CA ALA A 138 -5.22 26.46 9.04
C ALA A 138 -4.22 26.92 7.97
N SER A 139 -3.89 26.00 7.06
CA SER A 139 -3.08 26.28 5.88
C SER A 139 -3.87 27.10 4.87
N VAL A 140 -3.21 28.06 4.20
CA VAL A 140 -3.83 28.78 3.08
C VAL A 140 -4.04 27.81 1.92
N ILE A 141 -5.26 27.74 1.39
CA ILE A 141 -5.59 26.91 0.24
C ILE A 141 -5.02 27.56 -1.03
N CYS A 142 -4.36 26.77 -1.86
CA CYS A 142 -3.90 27.22 -3.16
C CYS A 142 -5.06 27.77 -4.01
N ASN A 143 -4.85 28.93 -4.62
CA ASN A 143 -5.84 29.63 -5.44
C ASN A 143 -5.58 29.49 -6.95
N GLU A 144 -4.60 28.69 -7.35
CA GLU A 144 -4.28 28.40 -8.74
C GLU A 144 -4.92 27.08 -9.19
N THR A 145 -5.19 26.97 -10.48
CA THR A 145 -5.78 25.75 -11.06
C THR A 145 -4.66 24.77 -11.42
N ALA A 146 -4.72 23.55 -10.89
CA ALA A 146 -3.83 22.48 -11.30
C ALA A 146 -4.08 22.08 -12.77
N VAL A 147 -3.04 21.65 -13.46
CA VAL A 147 -3.10 21.12 -14.83
C VAL A 147 -3.94 19.85 -14.87
N ASN A 148 -3.77 18.96 -13.88
CA ASN A 148 -4.53 17.71 -13.81
C ASN A 148 -5.82 17.89 -13.01
N PRO A 149 -7.00 17.60 -13.58
CA PRO A 149 -8.27 17.72 -12.88
C PRO A 149 -8.36 16.80 -11.65
N GLU A 150 -7.68 15.66 -11.67
CA GLU A 150 -7.60 14.74 -10.53
C GLU A 150 -6.90 15.39 -9.33
N VAL A 151 -5.86 16.19 -9.58
CA VAL A 151 -5.15 16.95 -8.53
C VAL A 151 -5.95 18.19 -8.13
N ALA A 152 -6.60 18.87 -9.08
CA ALA A 152 -7.44 20.04 -8.82
C ALA A 152 -8.65 19.73 -7.93
N ALA A 153 -9.14 18.49 -7.95
CA ALA A 153 -10.26 18.04 -7.13
C ALA A 153 -9.90 17.81 -5.65
N ILE A 154 -8.62 17.89 -5.28
CA ILE A 154 -8.13 17.60 -3.93
C ILE A 154 -7.44 18.84 -3.35
N SER A 155 -7.82 19.21 -2.14
CA SER A 155 -7.09 20.19 -1.31
C SER A 155 -6.28 19.50 -0.22
N GLN A 156 -5.36 20.23 0.40
CA GLN A 156 -4.56 19.71 1.50
C GLN A 156 -5.35 19.65 2.82
N HIS A 157 -5.05 18.65 3.65
CA HIS A 157 -5.51 18.60 5.03
C HIS A 157 -5.13 19.87 5.79
N GLN A 158 -5.99 20.22 6.73
CA GLN A 158 -5.81 21.32 7.67
C GLN A 158 -5.31 20.79 9.01
N ASP A 159 -4.62 21.65 9.74
CA ASP A 159 -4.18 21.37 11.11
C ASP A 159 -5.39 20.84 11.92
N PRO A 160 -5.30 19.66 12.55
CA PRO A 160 -6.43 19.01 13.24
C PRO A 160 -7.00 19.80 14.43
N ALA A 161 -6.24 20.75 14.99
CA ALA A 161 -6.69 21.66 16.03
C ALA A 161 -7.32 22.96 15.47
N SER A 162 -7.34 23.14 14.15
CA SER A 162 -7.98 24.29 13.51
C SER A 162 -9.51 24.16 13.47
N ALA A 163 -10.20 25.29 13.27
CA ALA A 163 -11.65 25.31 13.23
C ALA A 163 -12.19 24.46 12.07
N ASN A 164 -13.15 23.57 12.39
CA ASN A 164 -13.78 22.64 11.44
C ASN A 164 -12.86 21.61 10.78
N ALA A 165 -11.62 21.43 11.26
CA ALA A 165 -10.63 20.54 10.65
C ALA A 165 -11.16 19.12 10.40
N ALA A 166 -11.83 18.51 11.38
CA ALA A 166 -12.36 17.15 11.25
C ALA A 166 -13.36 17.00 10.09
N ALA A 167 -14.22 18.00 9.85
CA ALA A 167 -15.18 17.95 8.74
C ALA A 167 -14.48 18.21 7.40
N THR A 168 -13.57 19.17 7.37
CA THR A 168 -12.79 19.52 6.18
C THR A 168 -11.88 18.37 5.74
N ASN A 169 -11.11 17.80 6.67
CA ASN A 169 -10.19 16.69 6.40
C ASN A 169 -10.94 15.43 5.98
N LYS A 170 -12.09 15.14 6.60
CA LYS A 170 -12.98 14.07 6.13
C LYS A 170 -13.35 14.26 4.66
N GLN A 171 -13.83 15.44 4.29
CA GLN A 171 -14.24 15.69 2.90
C GLN A 171 -13.06 15.53 1.93
N ILE A 172 -11.86 15.99 2.32
CA ILE A 172 -10.63 15.80 1.53
C ILE A 172 -10.34 14.31 1.32
N VAL A 173 -10.42 13.48 2.35
CA VAL A 173 -10.24 12.02 2.22
C VAL A 173 -11.27 11.39 1.27
N LEU A 174 -12.53 11.84 1.32
CA LEU A 174 -13.57 11.33 0.43
C LEU A 174 -13.37 11.77 -1.02
N ASP A 175 -12.96 13.01 -1.25
CA ASP A 175 -12.65 13.53 -2.58
C ASP A 175 -11.42 12.83 -3.16
N LEU A 176 -10.37 12.64 -2.35
CA LEU A 176 -9.19 11.84 -2.68
C LEU A 176 -9.56 10.41 -3.07
N ALA A 177 -10.42 9.74 -2.29
CA ALA A 177 -10.87 8.39 -2.58
C ALA A 177 -11.61 8.31 -3.93
N ALA A 178 -12.45 9.28 -4.26
CA ALA A 178 -13.10 9.36 -5.56
C ALA A 178 -12.09 9.50 -6.70
N GLN A 179 -11.04 10.32 -6.53
CA GLN A 179 -9.98 10.47 -7.54
C GLN A 179 -9.14 9.21 -7.69
N LEU A 180 -8.77 8.56 -6.59
CA LEU A 180 -8.07 7.26 -6.61
C LEU A 180 -8.89 6.21 -7.37
N ALA A 181 -10.20 6.13 -7.12
CA ALA A 181 -11.09 5.24 -7.85
C ALA A 181 -11.10 5.55 -9.36
N SER A 182 -11.13 6.84 -9.72
CA SER A 182 -11.22 7.29 -11.11
C SER A 182 -10.00 6.89 -11.97
N ILE A 183 -8.82 6.76 -11.36
CA ILE A 183 -7.59 6.32 -12.01
C ILE A 183 -7.35 4.81 -11.89
N GLY A 184 -8.29 4.06 -11.29
CA GLY A 184 -8.19 2.62 -11.07
C GLY A 184 -7.32 2.20 -9.88
N ALA A 185 -6.97 3.14 -8.98
CA ALA A 185 -6.29 2.84 -7.72
C ALA A 185 -7.28 2.43 -6.62
N ASP A 186 -6.77 1.80 -5.55
CA ASP A 186 -7.58 1.43 -4.38
C ASP A 186 -8.01 2.69 -3.59
N PRO A 187 -9.31 2.99 -3.50
CA PRO A 187 -9.80 4.17 -2.79
C PRO A 187 -9.50 4.15 -1.29
N GLN A 188 -9.34 2.97 -0.70
CA GLN A 188 -9.03 2.82 0.73
C GLN A 188 -7.63 3.32 1.08
N LEU A 189 -6.74 3.53 0.09
CA LEU A 189 -5.45 4.18 0.31
C LEU A 189 -5.61 5.61 0.85
N ALA A 190 -6.75 6.26 0.65
CA ALA A 190 -7.02 7.60 1.18
C ALA A 190 -6.86 7.68 2.71
N LEU A 191 -7.16 6.58 3.44
CA LEU A 191 -6.99 6.50 4.90
C LEU A 191 -5.53 6.71 5.33
N SER A 192 -4.57 6.38 4.46
CA SER A 192 -3.14 6.54 4.77
C SER A 192 -2.66 8.00 4.80
N THR A 193 -3.51 8.96 4.42
CA THR A 193 -3.22 10.40 4.47
C THR A 193 -3.70 11.08 5.76
N GLY A 194 -4.27 10.27 6.67
CA GLY A 194 -4.86 10.74 7.92
C GLY A 194 -3.94 11.64 8.73
N THR A 195 -4.55 12.57 9.46
CA THR A 195 -3.81 13.57 10.22
C THR A 195 -3.38 13.08 11.62
N PHE A 196 -2.68 13.94 12.36
CA PHE A 196 -2.34 13.69 13.76
C PHE A 196 -3.55 13.92 14.69
N PRO A 197 -3.54 13.45 15.95
CA PRO A 197 -4.56 13.84 16.89
C PRO A 197 -4.45 15.36 17.16
N PRO A 198 -5.56 16.08 17.37
CA PRO A 198 -5.52 17.51 17.62
C PRO A 198 -4.56 17.91 18.76
N GLY A 199 -3.71 18.88 18.47
CA GLY A 199 -2.76 19.48 19.42
C GLY A 199 -3.42 20.52 20.33
N ASP A 200 -2.67 21.02 21.31
CA ASP A 200 -3.09 22.16 22.15
C ASP A 200 -2.78 23.46 21.42
N VAL A 201 -3.79 24.30 21.17
CA VAL A 201 -3.64 25.60 20.49
C VAL A 201 -2.78 26.61 21.27
N ASN A 202 -2.51 26.33 22.56
CA ASN A 202 -1.60 27.10 23.39
C ASN A 202 -0.15 26.58 23.35
N ASP A 203 0.12 25.53 22.58
CA ASP A 203 1.46 25.00 22.35
C ASP A 203 2.28 25.99 21.49
N ASN A 204 3.23 26.66 22.13
CA ASN A 204 4.11 27.62 21.49
C ASN A 204 5.25 26.97 20.69
N THR A 205 5.41 25.64 20.73
CA THR A 205 6.42 24.93 19.95
C THR A 205 6.00 24.75 18.48
N GLY A 206 4.69 24.84 18.19
CA GLY A 206 4.15 24.57 16.86
C GLY A 206 4.19 23.09 16.47
N LYS A 207 4.63 22.20 17.37
CA LYS A 207 4.76 20.76 17.10
C LYS A 207 3.44 20.01 17.28
N GLY A 208 2.63 20.41 18.26
CA GLY A 208 1.42 19.66 18.60
C GLY A 208 1.76 18.20 18.95
N LYS A 209 0.97 17.26 18.43
CA LYS A 209 1.20 15.81 18.61
C LYS A 209 1.93 15.17 17.43
N SER A 210 2.63 15.97 16.63
CA SER A 210 3.32 15.46 15.46
C SER A 210 4.65 14.77 15.77
N CYS A 211 5.13 14.04 14.78
CA CYS A 211 6.48 13.48 14.70
C CYS A 211 7.14 13.93 13.39
N ASP A 212 8.47 13.83 13.32
CA ASP A 212 9.26 14.18 12.12
C ASP A 212 10.46 13.23 11.91
N ASP A 213 10.41 12.06 12.55
CA ASP A 213 11.50 11.09 12.46
C ASP A 213 11.50 10.44 11.07
N ILE A 214 12.66 10.45 10.39
CA ILE A 214 12.83 9.76 9.12
C ILE A 214 12.90 8.25 9.36
N VAL A 215 11.80 7.55 9.08
CA VAL A 215 11.68 6.10 9.17
C VAL A 215 10.89 5.57 7.98
N ASP A 216 11.26 4.40 7.46
CA ASP A 216 10.73 3.84 6.20
C ASP A 216 9.20 3.68 6.11
N VAL A 217 8.52 3.61 7.26
CA VAL A 217 7.06 3.48 7.35
C VAL A 217 6.34 4.81 7.57
N GLY A 218 7.09 5.90 7.76
CA GLY A 218 6.59 7.17 8.27
C GLY A 218 6.45 7.13 9.79
N CYS A 219 6.91 8.18 10.48
CA CYS A 219 6.85 8.20 11.94
C CYS A 219 5.41 8.22 12.46
N ILE A 220 4.45 8.72 11.68
CA ILE A 220 3.03 8.79 12.08
C ILE A 220 2.44 7.38 12.26
N VAL A 221 2.82 6.46 11.39
CA VAL A 221 2.42 5.05 11.47
C VAL A 221 3.24 4.33 12.52
N GLN A 222 4.56 4.55 12.56
CA GLN A 222 5.45 3.90 13.51
C GLN A 222 5.04 4.16 14.97
N GLN A 223 4.62 5.39 15.25
CA GLN A 223 4.27 5.86 16.59
C GLN A 223 2.76 5.72 16.88
N ASN A 224 1.99 5.12 15.96
CA ASN A 224 0.54 4.97 16.08
C ASN A 224 -0.18 6.30 16.35
N LEU A 225 0.23 7.33 15.61
CA LEU A 225 -0.30 8.69 15.70
C LEU A 225 -1.30 9.01 14.57
N LEU A 226 -1.43 8.15 13.56
CA LEU A 226 -2.35 8.38 12.45
C LEU A 226 -3.80 8.31 12.94
N VAL A 227 -4.55 9.37 12.70
CA VAL A 227 -5.99 9.44 12.90
C VAL A 227 -6.63 9.43 11.53
N GLU A 228 -7.44 8.40 11.27
CA GLU A 228 -8.22 8.33 10.04
C GLU A 228 -9.33 9.40 10.06
N ASP A 229 -9.30 10.33 9.10
CA ASP A 229 -10.27 11.42 9.01
C ASP A 229 -11.63 10.97 8.42
N ALA A 230 -11.68 9.79 7.81
CA ALA A 230 -12.89 9.11 7.36
C ALA A 230 -12.83 7.62 7.71
N THR A 231 -13.98 6.96 7.71
CA THR A 231 -14.04 5.50 7.84
C THR A 231 -14.03 4.81 6.48
N ALA A 232 -13.60 3.55 6.44
CA ALA A 232 -13.64 2.73 5.23
C ALA A 232 -15.04 2.70 4.57
N ALA A 233 -16.10 2.65 5.37
CA ALA A 233 -17.48 2.64 4.87
C ALA A 233 -17.92 3.99 4.26
N GLU A 234 -17.44 5.11 4.81
CA GLU A 234 -17.69 6.44 4.24
C GLU A 234 -16.96 6.60 2.89
N ILE A 235 -15.74 6.07 2.77
CA ILE A 235 -15.00 6.00 1.50
C ILE A 235 -15.78 5.19 0.46
N ASP A 236 -16.22 3.98 0.81
CA ASP A 236 -17.00 3.12 -0.11
C ASP A 236 -18.28 3.82 -0.59
N ALA A 237 -18.94 4.56 0.32
CA ALA A 237 -20.14 5.33 -0.01
C ALA A 237 -19.83 6.51 -0.95
N ALA A 238 -18.74 7.25 -0.71
CA ALA A 238 -18.34 8.38 -1.53
C ALA A 238 -17.96 7.95 -2.95
N VAL A 239 -17.19 6.87 -3.08
CA VAL A 239 -16.82 6.29 -4.39
C VAL A 239 -18.06 5.83 -5.16
N ALA A 240 -19.00 5.18 -4.47
CA ALA A 240 -20.26 4.78 -5.08
C ALA A 240 -21.10 5.98 -5.55
N ALA A 241 -21.09 7.09 -4.80
CA ALA A 241 -21.80 8.32 -5.15
C ALA A 241 -21.15 9.07 -6.32
N ALA A 242 -19.83 9.02 -6.45
CA ALA A 242 -19.07 9.67 -7.53
C ALA A 242 -19.22 8.99 -8.90
N GLY A 243 -20.03 7.93 -9.01
CA GLY A 243 -20.15 7.14 -10.24
C GLY A 243 -18.93 6.26 -10.51
N GLY A 244 -18.06 6.07 -9.51
CA GLY A 244 -16.99 5.08 -9.56
C GLY A 244 -17.59 3.72 -9.86
N ALA A 245 -17.27 3.17 -11.02
CA ALA A 245 -17.84 1.93 -11.49
C ALA A 245 -17.65 0.83 -10.44
N LYS A 246 -18.78 0.36 -9.91
CA LYS A 246 -18.88 -0.96 -9.32
C LYS A 246 -18.45 -1.94 -10.41
N ALA A 247 -17.30 -2.59 -10.27
CA ALA A 247 -17.20 -3.95 -10.78
C ALA A 247 -18.25 -4.75 -9.99
N GLY A 248 -19.38 -5.01 -10.63
CA GLY A 248 -20.64 -5.31 -9.95
C GLY A 248 -20.59 -6.53 -9.02
N ASN A 249 -20.94 -6.32 -7.76
CA ASN A 249 -21.56 -7.35 -6.93
C ASN A 249 -23.04 -7.47 -7.32
N GLY A 250 -23.32 -8.18 -8.41
CA GLY A 250 -24.66 -8.57 -8.79
C GLY A 250 -24.88 -10.06 -8.54
N ASN A 251 -25.22 -10.45 -7.31
CA ASN A 251 -25.89 -11.74 -7.11
C ASN A 251 -27.41 -11.51 -7.12
N ALA A 252 -27.94 -11.20 -8.30
CA ALA A 252 -29.35 -11.42 -8.58
C ALA A 252 -29.48 -12.88 -9.04
N ASN A 253 -30.01 -13.72 -8.15
CA ASN A 253 -30.40 -15.07 -8.49
C ASN A 253 -31.53 -15.02 -9.54
N ALA A 254 -31.20 -15.24 -10.81
CA ALA A 254 -32.16 -15.38 -11.89
C ALA A 254 -32.82 -16.77 -11.81
N GLY A 255 -33.97 -16.83 -11.13
CA GLY A 255 -34.92 -17.93 -11.20
C GLY A 255 -36.09 -17.61 -12.14
N ASN A 256 -35.91 -17.93 -13.42
CA ASN A 256 -36.86 -18.23 -14.50
C ASN A 256 -38.38 -17.89 -14.40
N GLY A 257 -38.86 -17.17 -15.43
CA GLY A 257 -40.21 -17.26 -16.02
C GLY A 257 -41.27 -16.34 -15.40
N THR A 258 -42.03 -15.50 -16.10
CA THR A 258 -42.45 -15.45 -17.51
C THR A 258 -42.96 -14.04 -17.79
N ALA A 259 -42.82 -13.59 -19.04
CA ALA A 259 -43.30 -12.29 -19.50
C ALA A 259 -44.82 -12.16 -19.35
N ASN A 260 -45.29 -10.97 -18.95
CA ASN A 260 -46.37 -10.35 -19.70
C ASN A 260 -46.22 -8.82 -19.67
N ALA A 261 -46.33 -8.25 -20.86
CA ALA A 261 -46.23 -6.83 -21.17
C ALA A 261 -47.48 -6.06 -20.71
N GLY A 262 -47.32 -4.76 -20.50
CA GLY A 262 -48.41 -3.82 -20.30
C GLY A 262 -47.89 -2.43 -19.98
N ASP A 263 -47.68 -1.64 -21.04
CA ASP A 263 -47.36 -0.22 -21.03
C ASP A 263 -48.26 0.62 -20.12
N ALA A 264 -47.70 1.71 -19.59
CA ALA A 264 -48.12 3.09 -19.89
C ALA A 264 -47.96 4.06 -18.70
N ALA A 265 -47.12 5.05 -18.97
CA ALA A 265 -47.12 6.45 -18.56
C ALA A 265 -48.22 7.00 -17.62
N CYS A 266 -47.73 7.79 -16.66
CA CYS A 266 -48.18 9.13 -16.23
C CYS A 266 -49.69 9.34 -15.98
N ASP A 267 -50.08 9.59 -14.73
CA ASP A 267 -50.54 10.94 -14.38
C ASP A 267 -50.61 11.18 -12.87
N ALA A 268 -50.47 12.46 -12.53
CA ALA A 268 -50.44 13.03 -11.18
C ALA A 268 -51.78 12.96 -10.44
N ALA A 269 -51.73 12.89 -9.11
CA ALA A 269 -52.54 13.75 -8.24
C ALA A 269 -52.12 13.62 -6.76
N ALA A 270 -52.06 14.78 -6.12
CA ALA A 270 -51.79 15.01 -4.72
C ALA A 270 -52.92 14.54 -3.80
N GLY A 271 -52.63 14.52 -2.49
CA GLY A 271 -53.61 14.96 -1.50
C GLY A 271 -53.97 13.98 -0.39
N ASP A 272 -53.21 14.10 0.71
CA ASP A 272 -53.72 14.39 2.06
C ASP A 272 -54.35 13.30 2.96
N ALA A 273 -53.95 13.45 4.23
CA ALA A 273 -54.64 13.18 5.49
C ALA A 273 -55.19 11.79 5.84
N ALA A 274 -54.45 11.20 6.79
CA ALA A 274 -54.88 10.96 8.17
C ALA A 274 -55.67 9.69 8.56
N ASN A 275 -55.08 9.04 9.57
CA ASN A 275 -55.66 8.46 10.78
C ASN A 275 -56.21 7.02 10.77
N ASN A 276 -55.49 6.23 11.59
CA ASN A 276 -55.96 5.33 12.64
C ASN A 276 -56.91 4.19 12.25
N ALA A 277 -56.41 2.96 12.39
CA ALA A 277 -56.65 2.14 13.58
C ALA A 277 -56.37 0.66 13.25
N ALA A 278 -55.58 0.02 14.10
CA ALA A 278 -55.61 -1.44 14.24
C ALA A 278 -57.02 -1.88 14.69
N PRO A 279 -57.45 -3.13 14.42
CA PRO A 279 -57.10 -4.14 15.41
C PRO A 279 -56.82 -5.54 14.83
N ALA A 280 -56.21 -6.32 15.72
CA ALA A 280 -55.92 -7.73 15.64
C ALA A 280 -57.15 -8.65 15.53
N GLY A 281 -56.91 -9.91 15.14
CA GLY A 281 -57.81 -11.03 15.45
C GLY A 281 -57.96 -12.01 14.29
N LYS A 282 -57.09 -13.03 14.19
CA LYS A 282 -57.32 -14.39 14.73
C LYS A 282 -58.27 -15.26 13.88
N ALA A 283 -57.61 -16.15 13.13
CA ALA A 283 -57.78 -17.61 13.11
C ALA A 283 -59.14 -18.25 12.77
N LYS A 284 -59.09 -19.15 11.77
CA LYS A 284 -59.58 -20.56 11.72
C LYS A 284 -59.62 -20.95 10.23
N GLY A 285 -59.02 -22.03 9.72
CA GLY A 285 -58.66 -23.31 10.30
C GLY A 285 -59.71 -24.36 9.93
N LYS A 286 -59.36 -25.30 9.03
CA LYS A 286 -59.81 -26.73 8.91
C LYS A 286 -59.64 -27.21 7.44
N ALA A 287 -59.36 -28.47 7.11
CA ALA A 287 -58.79 -29.63 7.81
C ALA A 287 -58.73 -30.81 6.82
N GLY A 288 -57.69 -31.65 6.96
CA GLY A 288 -57.70 -33.10 6.69
C GLY A 288 -57.01 -33.56 5.39
N LYS A 289 -56.28 -34.68 5.31
CA LYS A 289 -55.83 -35.77 6.21
C LYS A 289 -54.66 -36.47 5.45
N ALA A 290 -53.47 -36.67 6.05
CA ALA A 290 -52.87 -37.92 6.61
C ALA A 290 -52.81 -39.13 5.62
N SER A 291 -51.74 -39.91 5.42
CA SER A 291 -50.63 -40.42 6.27
C SER A 291 -49.44 -40.82 5.34
N ALA A 292 -48.22 -41.24 5.73
CA ALA A 292 -47.61 -41.78 6.95
C ALA A 292 -46.08 -41.54 6.89
N GLY A 293 -45.43 -41.09 7.97
CA GLY A 293 -44.57 -41.93 8.84
C GLY A 293 -43.08 -41.74 8.47
N LYS A 294 -42.12 -41.42 9.36
CA LYS A 294 -41.98 -41.74 10.78
C LYS A 294 -41.14 -40.65 11.50
N ASP A 295 -41.74 -40.09 12.54
CA ASP A 295 -41.24 -39.86 13.91
C ASP A 295 -39.81 -39.33 14.16
N ASN A 296 -39.79 -38.04 14.52
CA ASN A 296 -38.90 -37.43 15.51
C ASN A 296 -39.40 -37.77 16.93
N ALA A 297 -38.50 -37.78 17.91
CA ALA A 297 -38.80 -37.35 19.28
C ALA A 297 -37.49 -36.78 19.90
N ALA A 298 -37.33 -35.48 20.10
CA ALA A 298 -38.00 -34.58 21.05
C ALA A 298 -37.48 -34.72 22.50
N GLY A 299 -37.04 -33.60 23.08
CA GLY A 299 -37.21 -33.36 24.51
C GLY A 299 -36.07 -32.68 25.29
N ALA A 300 -36.20 -31.35 25.43
CA ALA A 300 -36.16 -30.62 26.71
C ALA A 300 -34.85 -30.24 27.45
N ASN A 301 -35.01 -29.14 28.21
CA ASN A 301 -34.19 -28.49 29.25
C ASN A 301 -32.95 -27.72 28.78
N GLY A 302 -32.60 -26.54 29.33
CA GLY A 302 -32.87 -25.97 30.64
C GLY A 302 -31.54 -25.80 31.38
N GLY A 303 -31.14 -24.55 31.69
CA GLY A 303 -30.24 -24.18 32.80
C GLY A 303 -28.77 -24.67 32.83
N ALA A 304 -27.86 -23.71 32.62
CA ALA A 304 -26.59 -23.48 33.33
C ALA A 304 -25.39 -24.46 33.24
N SER A 305 -24.26 -23.88 32.78
CA SER A 305 -22.84 -24.09 33.14
C SER A 305 -22.21 -25.49 33.18
N ALA A 306 -21.29 -25.77 32.25
CA ALA A 306 -19.83 -25.71 32.50
C ALA A 306 -19.02 -26.34 31.35
N ALA A 307 -17.91 -25.68 31.02
CA ALA A 307 -16.66 -26.12 30.39
C ALA A 307 -16.61 -27.49 29.66
N GLY A 308 -16.39 -27.42 28.34
CA GLY A 308 -15.88 -28.52 27.53
C GLY A 308 -15.22 -27.97 26.27
N LYS A 309 -13.90 -28.16 26.15
CA LYS A 309 -13.07 -27.70 25.02
C LYS A 309 -13.54 -28.36 23.72
N GLN A 310 -13.83 -27.57 22.69
CA GLN A 310 -13.95 -28.05 21.32
C GLN A 310 -12.98 -27.26 20.44
N ALA A 311 -11.96 -27.96 19.95
CA ALA A 311 -11.04 -27.45 18.93
C ALA A 311 -11.82 -27.21 17.63
N ALA A 312 -11.81 -25.98 17.14
CA ALA A 312 -12.29 -25.65 15.80
C ALA A 312 -11.16 -25.94 14.80
N ASN A 313 -11.09 -27.18 14.33
CA ASN A 313 -10.38 -27.53 13.12
C ASN A 313 -11.23 -27.08 11.93
N GLY A 314 -10.99 -25.88 11.42
CA GLY A 314 -11.50 -25.42 10.14
C GLY A 314 -10.64 -26.01 9.02
N GLY A 315 -10.91 -27.27 8.67
CA GLY A 315 -10.31 -27.92 7.51
C GLY A 315 -10.74 -27.19 6.24
N ALA A 316 -9.80 -26.47 5.64
CA ALA A 316 -9.94 -25.90 4.31
C ALA A 316 -10.21 -27.02 3.30
N THR A 317 -11.26 -26.85 2.50
CA THR A 317 -11.44 -27.67 1.30
C THR A 317 -10.39 -27.22 0.30
N ALA A 318 -9.49 -28.14 -0.09
CA ALA A 318 -8.38 -27.85 -0.98
C ALA A 318 -8.90 -27.36 -2.34
N THR A 319 -8.84 -26.05 -2.56
CA THR A 319 -8.89 -25.44 -3.88
C THR A 319 -7.47 -25.45 -4.43
N ALA A 320 -7.27 -25.89 -5.67
CA ALA A 320 -5.96 -25.91 -6.31
C ALA A 320 -5.37 -24.50 -6.39
N GLY A 321 -4.32 -24.23 -5.63
CA GLY A 321 -3.64 -22.94 -5.60
C GLY A 321 -2.49 -22.92 -4.59
N VAL A 322 -1.59 -21.95 -4.72
CA VAL A 322 -0.37 -21.81 -3.89
C VAL A 322 -0.60 -20.73 -2.83
N ASP A 323 -0.25 -21.00 -1.57
CA ASP A 323 -0.29 -19.98 -0.53
C ASP A 323 0.85 -18.96 -0.73
N VAL A 324 0.48 -17.71 -0.96
CA VAL A 324 1.43 -16.62 -1.20
C VAL A 324 1.61 -15.71 0.02
N ASN A 325 0.97 -16.01 1.15
CA ASN A 325 1.13 -15.27 2.39
C ASN A 325 2.57 -15.39 2.93
N ALA A 326 3.25 -14.24 3.07
CA ALA A 326 4.63 -14.17 3.56
C ALA A 326 4.76 -14.34 5.08
N PHE A 327 3.65 -14.24 5.81
CA PHE A 327 3.66 -14.25 7.27
C PHE A 327 3.50 -15.65 7.84
N THR A 328 4.45 -16.07 8.68
CA THR A 328 4.47 -17.40 9.30
C THR A 328 4.19 -17.37 10.81
N GLY A 329 3.99 -16.19 11.40
CA GLY A 329 3.82 -16.01 12.85
C GLY A 329 2.45 -16.41 13.38
N SER A 330 2.39 -17.00 14.57
CA SER A 330 1.17 -17.49 15.21
C SER A 330 1.07 -17.10 16.68
N VAL A 331 0.42 -15.98 16.95
CA VAL A 331 -0.10 -15.59 18.27
C VAL A 331 -1.61 -15.85 18.26
N GLY A 332 -2.11 -16.73 19.13
CA GLY A 332 -3.55 -17.00 19.27
C GLY A 332 -4.27 -17.64 18.08
N SER A 333 -3.72 -17.57 16.86
CA SER A 333 -4.23 -18.20 15.63
C SER A 333 -3.12 -18.37 14.59
N ALA A 334 -3.25 -19.40 13.75
CA ALA A 334 -2.34 -19.65 12.63
C ALA A 334 -2.55 -18.63 11.48
N PRO A 335 -1.52 -18.34 10.66
CA PRO A 335 -1.67 -17.56 9.45
C PRO A 335 -2.77 -18.09 8.55
N VAL A 336 -3.54 -17.17 7.98
CA VAL A 336 -4.59 -17.50 7.02
C VAL A 336 -3.96 -17.54 5.63
N PRO A 337 -4.09 -18.65 4.88
CA PRO A 337 -3.54 -18.74 3.54
C PRO A 337 -4.12 -17.68 2.60
N VAL A 338 -3.26 -17.11 1.76
CA VAL A 338 -3.67 -16.35 0.58
C VAL A 338 -3.44 -17.25 -0.62
N VAL A 339 -4.49 -17.94 -1.07
CA VAL A 339 -4.38 -18.93 -2.14
C VAL A 339 -4.40 -18.21 -3.49
N SER A 340 -3.29 -18.24 -4.20
CA SER A 340 -3.18 -17.80 -5.59
C SER A 340 -3.61 -18.93 -6.55
N SER A 341 -4.42 -18.58 -7.55
CA SER A 341 -5.01 -19.49 -8.53
C SER A 341 -5.23 -18.80 -9.87
N ALA A 342 -5.45 -19.56 -10.93
CA ALA A 342 -5.68 -19.09 -12.30
C ALA A 342 -7.08 -18.48 -12.56
N SER A 343 -7.73 -17.93 -11.54
CA SER A 343 -9.04 -17.29 -11.67
C SER A 343 -8.91 -15.84 -12.14
N ASP A 344 -9.94 -15.29 -12.80
CA ASP A 344 -10.06 -13.84 -13.07
C ASP A 344 -9.95 -12.99 -11.79
N ARG A 345 -10.15 -13.62 -10.64
CA ARG A 345 -9.87 -13.10 -9.30
C ARG A 345 -8.82 -14.00 -8.65
N PRO A 346 -7.53 -13.83 -8.99
CA PRO A 346 -6.50 -14.84 -8.80
C PRO A 346 -6.21 -15.17 -7.34
N PHE A 347 -6.47 -14.26 -6.40
CA PHE A 347 -6.18 -14.50 -4.99
C PHE A 347 -7.44 -14.88 -4.24
N SER A 348 -7.35 -15.78 -3.27
CA SER A 348 -8.48 -16.12 -2.41
C SER A 348 -8.08 -16.33 -0.95
N VAL A 349 -8.97 -15.96 -0.05
CA VAL A 349 -8.81 -16.07 1.40
C VAL A 349 -10.12 -16.59 1.97
N ASN A 350 -10.11 -17.78 2.54
CA ASN A 350 -11.32 -18.43 3.07
C ASN A 350 -12.51 -18.48 2.08
N GLY A 351 -12.23 -18.58 0.78
CA GLY A 351 -13.25 -18.60 -0.27
C GLY A 351 -13.67 -17.22 -0.80
N ASP A 352 -13.29 -16.12 -0.12
CA ASP A 352 -13.39 -14.77 -0.69
C ASP A 352 -12.31 -14.63 -1.78
N THR A 353 -12.65 -14.15 -2.98
CA THR A 353 -11.70 -13.98 -4.09
C THR A 353 -11.35 -12.51 -4.31
N PHE A 354 -10.15 -12.22 -4.80
CA PHE A 354 -9.58 -10.88 -4.96
C PHE A 354 -8.80 -10.77 -6.26
N ILE A 355 -8.88 -9.60 -6.89
CA ILE A 355 -8.06 -9.27 -8.05
C ILE A 355 -6.65 -8.86 -7.60
N ASN A 356 -6.55 -8.16 -6.47
CA ASN A 356 -5.31 -7.58 -5.96
C ASN A 356 -4.74 -8.38 -4.78
N LEU A 357 -3.47 -8.77 -4.86
CA LEU A 357 -2.76 -9.49 -3.79
C LEU A 357 -2.73 -8.71 -2.48
N GLY A 358 -2.57 -7.38 -2.54
CA GLY A 358 -2.62 -6.51 -1.38
C GLY A 358 -3.95 -6.62 -0.63
N ALA A 359 -5.08 -6.56 -1.34
CA ALA A 359 -6.40 -6.72 -0.75
C ALA A 359 -6.60 -8.11 -0.13
N ALA A 360 -6.12 -9.16 -0.80
CA ALA A 360 -6.16 -10.52 -0.28
C ALA A 360 -5.31 -10.67 1.00
N VAL A 361 -4.10 -10.10 1.02
CA VAL A 361 -3.22 -10.07 2.19
C VAL A 361 -3.88 -9.34 3.36
N GLN A 362 -4.48 -8.16 3.12
CA GLN A 362 -5.19 -7.41 4.17
C GLN A 362 -6.30 -8.27 4.77
N ARG A 363 -7.12 -8.91 3.91
CA ARG A 363 -8.15 -9.85 4.35
C ARG A 363 -7.57 -10.99 5.20
N ALA A 364 -6.48 -11.62 4.77
CA ALA A 364 -5.85 -12.72 5.49
C ALA A 364 -5.33 -12.29 6.87
N CYS A 365 -4.68 -11.13 6.96
CA CYS A 365 -4.20 -10.59 8.23
C CYS A 365 -5.38 -10.21 9.17
N ASP A 366 -6.48 -9.67 8.64
CA ASP A 366 -7.65 -9.31 9.45
C ASP A 366 -8.44 -10.52 9.95
N VAL A 367 -8.57 -11.56 9.12
CA VAL A 367 -9.14 -12.84 9.55
C VAL A 367 -8.29 -13.45 10.66
N GLN A 368 -6.96 -13.44 10.52
CA GLN A 368 -6.05 -13.93 11.55
C GLN A 368 -6.21 -13.14 12.85
N LYS A 369 -6.25 -11.81 12.77
CA LYS A 369 -6.46 -10.94 13.92
C LYS A 369 -7.76 -11.23 14.65
N ASN A 370 -8.86 -11.41 13.91
CA ASN A 370 -10.16 -11.73 14.50
C ASN A 370 -10.17 -13.12 15.15
N ALA A 371 -9.52 -14.11 14.54
CA ALA A 371 -9.36 -15.43 15.13
C ALA A 371 -8.53 -15.38 16.43
N CYS A 372 -7.42 -14.62 16.42
CA CYS A 372 -6.60 -14.38 17.61
C CYS A 372 -7.40 -13.66 18.71
N ALA A 373 -8.13 -12.59 18.38
CA ALA A 373 -8.91 -11.83 19.34
C ALA A 373 -10.04 -12.67 19.96
N ASN A 374 -10.70 -13.50 19.16
CA ASN A 374 -11.70 -14.46 19.67
C ASN A 374 -11.06 -15.47 20.63
N ALA A 375 -9.86 -15.97 20.31
CA ALA A 375 -9.12 -16.86 21.20
C ALA A 375 -8.76 -16.17 22.53
N ALA A 376 -8.22 -14.94 22.48
CA ALA A 376 -7.91 -14.14 23.67
C ALA A 376 -9.16 -13.88 24.53
N ASN A 377 -10.28 -13.48 23.93
CA ASN A 377 -11.54 -13.21 24.64
C ASN A 377 -12.20 -14.48 25.22
N SER A 378 -11.86 -15.67 24.71
CA SER A 378 -12.37 -16.95 25.21
C SER A 378 -11.54 -17.57 26.35
N GLY A 379 -10.55 -16.83 26.88
CA GLY A 379 -9.65 -17.31 27.94
C GLY A 379 -8.42 -18.06 27.43
N GLY A 380 -8.05 -17.88 26.16
CA GLY A 380 -6.79 -18.35 25.59
C GLY A 380 -5.57 -17.55 26.10
N SER A 381 -4.37 -17.98 25.69
CA SER A 381 -3.13 -17.24 25.97
C SER A 381 -2.95 -16.08 24.99
N GLY A 382 -2.60 -14.90 25.50
CA GLY A 382 -2.38 -13.68 24.73
C GLY A 382 -3.42 -12.59 25.03
N SER A 383 -3.15 -11.38 24.57
CA SER A 383 -4.02 -10.22 24.66
C SER A 383 -4.50 -9.77 23.28
N VAL A 384 -5.57 -8.98 23.23
CA VAL A 384 -6.01 -8.35 21.97
C VAL A 384 -4.89 -7.47 21.38
N ALA A 385 -4.07 -6.84 22.24
CA ALA A 385 -2.91 -6.08 21.81
C ALA A 385 -1.83 -6.95 21.12
N ASP A 386 -1.63 -8.21 21.57
CA ASP A 386 -0.73 -9.14 20.89
C ASP A 386 -1.30 -9.56 19.52
N CYS A 387 -2.62 -9.64 19.40
CA CYS A 387 -3.30 -9.89 18.12
C CYS A 387 -3.17 -8.71 17.15
N ASP A 388 -3.24 -7.48 17.65
CA ASP A 388 -3.01 -6.26 16.85
C ASP A 388 -1.54 -6.19 16.39
N ALA A 389 -0.59 -6.50 17.27
CA ALA A 389 0.83 -6.60 16.93
C ALA A 389 1.09 -7.70 15.88
N GLN A 390 0.42 -8.84 16.00
CA GLN A 390 0.47 -9.91 15.00
C GLN A 390 -0.07 -9.46 13.65
N ALA A 391 -1.21 -8.74 13.62
CA ALA A 391 -1.79 -8.21 12.40
C ALA A 391 -0.82 -7.25 11.70
N GLN A 392 -0.16 -6.38 12.47
CA GLN A 392 0.84 -5.46 11.95
C GLN A 392 2.08 -6.19 11.41
N ALA A 393 2.53 -7.25 12.09
CA ALA A 393 3.62 -8.09 11.62
C ALA A 393 3.24 -8.84 10.33
N CYS A 394 2.00 -9.31 10.23
CA CYS A 394 1.45 -9.93 9.01
C CYS A 394 1.45 -8.97 7.82
N ARG A 395 0.95 -7.75 8.03
CA ARG A 395 0.95 -6.68 7.02
C ARG A 395 2.38 -6.30 6.62
N THR A 396 3.29 -6.18 7.58
CA THR A 396 4.70 -5.83 7.34
C THR A 396 5.45 -6.92 6.58
N ALA A 397 5.27 -8.19 6.93
CA ALA A 397 5.92 -9.30 6.23
C ALA A 397 5.50 -9.37 4.76
N ASN A 398 4.21 -9.22 4.49
CA ASN A 398 3.68 -9.20 3.13
C ASN A 398 4.03 -7.90 2.38
N ALA A 399 4.05 -6.75 3.06
CA ALA A 399 4.54 -5.50 2.48
C ALA A 399 6.03 -5.60 2.13
N LYS A 400 6.86 -6.25 2.96
CA LYS A 400 8.27 -6.50 2.68
C LYS A 400 8.45 -7.43 1.47
N LYS A 401 7.64 -8.49 1.35
CA LYS A 401 7.62 -9.36 0.16
C LYS A 401 7.22 -8.59 -1.11
N ARG A 402 6.26 -7.65 -1.01
CA ARG A 402 5.85 -6.77 -2.11
C ARG A 402 6.84 -5.64 -2.43
N ARG A 403 7.53 -5.11 -1.41
CA ARG A 403 8.53 -4.02 -1.49
C ARG A 403 9.93 -4.52 -1.83
N ALA A 404 10.19 -5.81 -1.71
CA ALA A 404 11.26 -6.48 -2.46
C ALA A 404 10.93 -6.51 -3.97
N ALA A 405 10.36 -5.41 -4.47
CA ALA A 405 9.99 -5.12 -5.83
C ALA A 405 11.27 -5.16 -6.66
N LEU A 406 11.51 -6.34 -7.20
CA LEU A 406 12.06 -6.64 -8.51
C LEU A 406 12.91 -5.53 -9.15
N ASP A 407 14.03 -5.20 -8.51
CA ASP A 407 15.15 -4.61 -9.25
C ASP A 407 15.67 -5.70 -10.17
N THR A 408 15.11 -5.75 -11.38
CA THR A 408 15.49 -6.62 -12.49
C THR A 408 16.75 -6.10 -13.17
N GLY A 409 17.34 -5.00 -12.72
CA GLY A 409 18.43 -4.31 -13.37
C GLY A 409 18.01 -3.69 -14.70
N SER A 410 18.71 -4.06 -15.78
CA SER A 410 18.48 -3.52 -17.13
C SER A 410 17.36 -4.19 -17.92
N CYS A 411 16.72 -5.22 -17.37
CA CYS A 411 15.61 -5.94 -18.03
C CYS A 411 14.26 -5.49 -17.47
N GLY A 412 13.19 -5.68 -18.25
CA GLY A 412 11.81 -5.55 -17.80
C GLY A 412 11.31 -6.78 -17.02
N SER A 413 9.99 -6.94 -16.98
CA SER A 413 9.34 -7.99 -16.18
C SER A 413 9.81 -9.41 -16.56
N PRO A 414 10.20 -10.25 -15.58
CA PRO A 414 10.53 -11.67 -15.75
C PRO A 414 9.29 -12.59 -15.76
N ALA A 415 8.07 -12.05 -15.85
CA ALA A 415 6.86 -12.86 -15.82
C ALA A 415 6.85 -13.94 -16.91
N ILE A 416 6.27 -15.10 -16.57
CA ILE A 416 5.99 -16.19 -17.50
C ILE A 416 4.50 -16.39 -17.71
N GLU A 417 4.14 -16.87 -18.89
CA GLU A 417 2.80 -17.31 -19.23
C GLU A 417 2.76 -18.82 -19.45
N PHE A 418 1.57 -19.42 -19.32
CA PHE A 418 1.31 -20.80 -19.72
C PHE A 418 0.08 -20.83 -20.63
N ALA A 419 0.27 -21.17 -21.91
CA ALA A 419 -0.82 -21.14 -22.88
C ALA A 419 -0.63 -22.17 -24.00
N ASP A 420 -1.74 -22.51 -24.67
CA ASP A 420 -1.75 -23.28 -25.91
C ASP A 420 -1.24 -22.42 -27.08
N GLY A 421 -0.60 -23.06 -28.08
CA GLY A 421 -0.20 -22.38 -29.31
C GLY A 421 1.10 -21.57 -29.22
N LEU A 422 1.74 -21.48 -28.05
CA LEU A 422 3.01 -20.76 -27.90
C LEU A 422 4.11 -21.41 -28.76
N ASP A 423 4.76 -20.60 -29.60
CA ASP A 423 5.69 -21.03 -30.65
C ASP A 423 5.15 -22.12 -31.59
N GLY A 424 3.83 -22.12 -31.82
CA GLY A 424 3.17 -23.09 -32.71
C GLY A 424 3.08 -24.51 -32.13
N ARG A 425 3.34 -24.69 -30.83
CA ARG A 425 3.11 -25.97 -30.13
C ARG A 425 1.61 -26.24 -30.04
N LYS A 426 1.24 -27.52 -30.11
CA LYS A 426 -0.16 -27.94 -29.92
C LYS A 426 -0.51 -28.13 -28.44
N GLU A 427 0.50 -28.43 -27.63
CA GLU A 427 0.40 -28.58 -26.20
C GLU A 427 0.62 -27.24 -25.50
N ALA A 428 -0.13 -26.99 -24.43
CA ALA A 428 0.14 -25.88 -23.52
C ALA A 428 1.59 -25.92 -23.02
N SER A 429 2.24 -24.77 -23.06
CA SER A 429 3.66 -24.63 -22.72
C SER A 429 3.91 -23.31 -22.01
N PHE A 430 5.09 -23.16 -21.42
CA PHE A 430 5.52 -21.96 -20.70
C PHE A 430 6.37 -21.08 -21.60
N ALA A 431 6.16 -19.76 -21.59
CA ALA A 431 7.03 -18.81 -22.28
C ALA A 431 7.23 -17.53 -21.45
N PRO A 432 8.28 -16.73 -21.73
CA PRO A 432 8.46 -15.43 -21.13
C PRO A 432 7.50 -14.44 -21.77
N VAL A 433 6.77 -13.68 -20.96
CA VAL A 433 5.88 -12.62 -21.46
C VAL A 433 6.71 -11.52 -22.14
N ASN A 434 7.88 -11.20 -21.57
CA ASN A 434 8.83 -10.25 -22.16
C ASN A 434 9.94 -11.00 -22.91
N SER A 435 9.65 -11.39 -24.15
CA SER A 435 10.61 -12.12 -24.98
C SER A 435 11.77 -11.26 -25.49
N ALA A 436 11.72 -9.92 -25.35
CA ALA A 436 12.80 -9.02 -25.75
C ALA A 436 13.99 -9.13 -24.78
N ASP A 437 13.70 -9.17 -23.47
CA ASP A 437 14.72 -9.29 -22.44
C ASP A 437 15.06 -10.75 -22.12
N PHE A 438 14.04 -11.61 -22.18
CA PHE A 438 14.10 -13.04 -21.92
C PHE A 438 13.83 -13.80 -23.22
N ASN A 439 14.81 -13.80 -24.12
CA ASN A 439 14.71 -14.38 -25.47
C ASN A 439 14.82 -15.92 -25.47
N HIS A 440 13.84 -16.59 -24.87
CA HIS A 440 13.74 -18.03 -24.85
C HIS A 440 12.39 -18.48 -25.41
N GLY A 441 12.40 -19.50 -26.26
CA GLY A 441 11.17 -20.07 -26.80
C GLY A 441 10.34 -20.82 -25.75
N SER A 442 9.14 -21.23 -26.12
CA SER A 442 8.24 -21.93 -25.22
C SER A 442 8.79 -23.30 -24.81
N ALA A 443 8.54 -23.71 -23.57
CA ALA A 443 9.01 -24.96 -22.99
C ALA A 443 7.87 -25.72 -22.32
N LEU A 444 7.86 -27.05 -22.43
CA LEU A 444 6.83 -27.89 -21.81
C LEU A 444 7.01 -28.05 -20.28
N LYS A 445 8.19 -27.70 -19.75
CA LYS A 445 8.52 -27.85 -18.33
C LYS A 445 8.83 -26.48 -17.72
N PRO A 446 8.25 -26.14 -16.55
CA PRO A 446 8.48 -24.85 -15.91
C PRO A 446 9.97 -24.64 -15.60
N ALA A 447 10.66 -25.70 -15.13
CA ALA A 447 12.10 -25.66 -14.84
C ALA A 447 12.95 -25.07 -15.96
N VAL A 448 12.60 -25.32 -17.23
CA VAL A 448 13.39 -24.83 -18.36
C VAL A 448 13.29 -23.31 -18.46
N ILE A 449 12.07 -22.78 -18.33
CA ILE A 449 11.85 -21.35 -18.49
C ILE A 449 12.28 -20.56 -17.25
N THR A 450 11.97 -21.07 -16.05
CA THR A 450 12.27 -20.38 -14.80
C THR A 450 13.77 -20.33 -14.53
N SER A 451 14.51 -21.41 -14.82
CA SER A 451 15.97 -21.40 -14.68
C SER A 451 16.63 -20.43 -15.67
N PHE A 452 16.15 -20.35 -16.91
CA PHE A 452 16.65 -19.38 -17.89
C PHE A 452 16.41 -17.94 -17.40
N ILE A 453 15.20 -17.63 -16.94
CA ILE A 453 14.85 -16.28 -16.49
C ILE A 453 15.68 -15.86 -15.27
N CYS A 454 15.83 -16.72 -14.26
CA CYS A 454 16.64 -16.40 -13.10
C CYS A 454 18.12 -16.21 -13.45
N GLN A 455 18.66 -17.06 -14.34
CA GLN A 455 20.03 -16.90 -14.84
C GLN A 455 20.20 -15.60 -15.62
N GLN A 456 19.21 -15.21 -16.41
CA GLN A 456 19.24 -13.98 -17.19
C GLN A 456 19.19 -12.75 -16.29
N LEU A 457 18.34 -12.77 -15.25
CA LEU A 457 18.26 -11.72 -14.23
C LEU A 457 19.62 -11.49 -13.56
N GLU A 458 20.29 -12.56 -13.14
CA GLU A 458 21.62 -12.49 -12.52
C GLU A 458 22.70 -12.00 -13.52
N SER A 459 22.76 -12.61 -14.70
CA SER A 459 23.92 -12.47 -15.59
C SER A 459 23.82 -11.30 -16.56
N LYS A 460 22.74 -11.21 -17.35
CA LYS A 460 22.52 -10.17 -18.36
C LYS A 460 21.94 -8.92 -17.70
N CYS A 461 20.87 -9.10 -16.94
CA CYS A 461 20.07 -7.99 -16.48
C CYS A 461 20.76 -7.24 -15.32
N LYS A 462 21.62 -7.91 -14.55
CA LYS A 462 22.26 -7.36 -13.35
C LYS A 462 21.24 -6.97 -12.27
N ALA A 463 20.23 -7.81 -12.12
CA ALA A 463 19.22 -7.68 -11.08
C ALA A 463 19.85 -7.69 -9.68
N ALA A 464 19.19 -7.03 -8.71
CA ALA A 464 19.60 -7.11 -7.32
C ALA A 464 19.58 -8.56 -6.82
N GLN A 465 20.47 -8.90 -5.89
CA GLN A 465 20.55 -10.26 -5.36
C GLN A 465 19.23 -10.73 -4.75
N ALA A 466 18.49 -9.84 -4.09
CA ALA A 466 17.16 -10.16 -3.55
C ALA A 466 16.15 -10.58 -4.64
N THR A 467 16.23 -9.99 -5.84
CA THR A 467 15.43 -10.37 -7.01
C THR A 467 15.83 -11.75 -7.54
N VAL A 468 17.14 -12.03 -7.58
CA VAL A 468 17.67 -13.33 -8.00
C VAL A 468 17.25 -14.44 -7.03
N ASP A 469 17.34 -14.18 -5.72
CA ASP A 469 16.92 -15.11 -4.67
C ASP A 469 15.41 -15.40 -4.75
N ALA A 470 14.58 -14.35 -4.87
CA ALA A 470 13.14 -14.49 -5.07
C ALA A 470 12.79 -15.26 -6.36
N CYS A 471 13.56 -15.05 -7.43
CA CYS A 471 13.39 -15.80 -8.67
C CYS A 471 13.67 -17.29 -8.46
N GLN A 472 14.73 -17.62 -7.71
CA GLN A 472 15.09 -19.00 -7.42
C GLN A 472 14.07 -19.71 -6.51
N GLU A 473 13.48 -18.98 -5.56
CA GLU A 473 12.33 -19.44 -4.77
C GLU A 473 11.11 -19.69 -5.66
N GLY A 474 10.79 -18.75 -6.55
CA GLY A 474 9.73 -18.89 -7.55
C GLY A 474 9.93 -20.08 -8.47
N ALA A 475 11.17 -20.30 -8.94
CA ALA A 475 11.52 -21.46 -9.76
C ALA A 475 11.29 -22.77 -9.01
N THR A 476 11.62 -22.81 -7.72
CA THR A 476 11.37 -23.97 -6.87
C THR A 476 9.88 -24.24 -6.71
N ALA A 477 9.09 -23.18 -6.45
CA ALA A 477 7.63 -23.28 -6.34
C ALA A 477 6.97 -23.72 -7.65
N ALA A 478 7.40 -23.16 -8.78
CA ALA A 478 6.93 -23.54 -10.11
C ALA A 478 7.22 -25.02 -10.43
N ASN A 479 8.39 -25.52 -10.03
CA ASN A 479 8.77 -26.91 -10.23
C ASN A 479 7.97 -27.91 -9.37
N ALA A 480 7.36 -27.43 -8.28
CA ALA A 480 6.45 -28.22 -7.45
C ALA A 480 5.00 -28.20 -7.97
N ALA A 481 4.72 -27.40 -8.99
CA ALA A 481 3.40 -27.23 -9.59
C ALA A 481 3.37 -27.68 -11.07
N THR A 482 2.18 -27.69 -11.66
CA THR A 482 1.98 -28.08 -13.07
C THR A 482 1.06 -27.10 -13.79
N GLY A 483 1.25 -26.99 -15.10
CA GLY A 483 0.47 -26.11 -15.97
C GLY A 483 0.45 -24.66 -15.49
N GLN A 484 -0.71 -24.00 -15.58
CA GLN A 484 -0.87 -22.60 -15.19
C GLN A 484 -0.43 -22.32 -13.75
N ASN A 485 -0.68 -23.24 -12.81
CA ASN A 485 -0.27 -23.08 -11.41
C ASN A 485 1.24 -22.93 -11.24
N ALA A 486 2.05 -23.50 -12.14
CA ALA A 486 3.49 -23.31 -12.11
C ALA A 486 3.91 -21.92 -12.59
N ALA A 487 3.21 -21.35 -13.58
CA ALA A 487 3.42 -19.97 -14.01
C ALA A 487 3.03 -18.99 -12.90
N ASP A 488 1.87 -19.20 -12.28
CA ASP A 488 1.38 -18.37 -11.19
C ASP A 488 2.30 -18.41 -9.98
N ALA A 489 2.79 -19.60 -9.61
CA ALA A 489 3.72 -19.76 -8.49
C ALA A 489 5.03 -18.98 -8.69
N PHE A 490 5.55 -18.99 -9.93
CA PHE A 490 6.75 -18.25 -10.30
C PHE A 490 6.49 -16.74 -10.23
N ASN A 491 5.44 -16.27 -10.91
CA ASN A 491 5.09 -14.85 -11.00
C ASN A 491 4.77 -14.26 -9.63
N ALA A 492 4.04 -15.01 -8.78
CA ALA A 492 3.70 -14.57 -7.43
C ALA A 492 4.91 -14.48 -6.48
N ALA A 493 5.93 -15.31 -6.67
CA ALA A 493 7.18 -15.20 -5.90
C ALA A 493 7.95 -13.92 -6.25
N LEU A 494 7.83 -13.47 -7.51
CA LEU A 494 8.44 -12.25 -8.02
C LEU A 494 7.54 -11.01 -7.88
N GLY A 495 6.25 -11.21 -7.54
CA GLY A 495 5.27 -10.14 -7.44
C GLY A 495 4.92 -9.49 -8.79
N VAL A 496 4.97 -10.27 -9.88
CA VAL A 496 4.68 -9.83 -11.27
C VAL A 496 3.44 -10.46 -11.87
#